data_AF-A0A6I5CG74-F1
#
_entry.id   AF-A0A6I5CG74-F1
#
_cell.length_a   1.000
_cell.length_b   1.000
_cell.length_c   1.000
_cell.angle_alpha   90.00
_cell.angle_beta   90.00
_cell.angle_gamma   90.00
#
_symmetry.space_group_name_H-M   'P 1'
#
loop_
_entity.id
_entity.type
_entity.pdbx_description
1 polymer ?
#
loop_
_entity_poly.entity_id
_entity_poly.type
_entity_poly.pdbx_seq_one_letter_code
_entity_poly.pdbx_strand_id
1 'polypeptide(L)' 'MSASQSSDDLTLLVKIFGKDRPGITAGLFDTLAAYSVDVVDIEQVVTRGRMVLCALVTQPP' A
#
# COMPACT_ATOMS: atom_id res chain seq x y z
N MET A 1 -0.12 -5.47 -25.07
CA MET A 1 0.49 -5.44 -23.74
C MET A 1 0.13 -6.76 -23.07
N SER A 2 1.06 -7.72 -23.07
CA SER A 2 0.82 -9.07 -22.58
C SER A 2 0.87 -9.04 -21.05
N ALA A 3 -0.24 -9.30 -20.36
CA ALA A 3 -0.21 -9.63 -18.95
C ALA A 3 0.43 -11.02 -18.84
N SER A 4 1.70 -11.08 -18.44
CA SER A 4 2.35 -12.33 -18.07
C SER A 4 1.72 -12.83 -16.77
N GLN A 5 1.07 -13.99 -16.84
CA GLN A 5 0.74 -14.78 -15.65
C GLN A 5 2.06 -15.29 -15.03
N SER A 6 2.67 -14.50 -14.16
CA SER A 6 3.38 -15.04 -13.00
C SER A 6 2.33 -15.50 -12.01
N SER A 7 2.61 -16.51 -11.18
CA SER A 7 1.74 -16.95 -10.07
C SER A 7 0.95 -15.78 -9.48
N ASP A 8 -0.38 -15.86 -9.46
CA ASP A 8 -1.22 -14.85 -8.81
C ASP A 8 -0.94 -14.92 -7.31
N ASP A 9 0.17 -14.32 -6.89
CA ASP A 9 0.44 -14.06 -5.50
C ASP A 9 -0.76 -13.28 -4.97
N LEU A 10 -1.40 -13.81 -3.93
CA LEU A 10 -2.62 -13.24 -3.40
C LEU A 10 -2.30 -11.83 -2.92
N THR A 11 -2.77 -10.84 -3.68
CA THR A 11 -2.57 -9.44 -3.36
C THR A 11 -3.79 -8.82 -2.69
N LEU A 12 -3.54 -7.82 -1.85
CA LEU A 12 -4.54 -6.97 -1.25
C LEU A 12 -4.25 -5.51 -1.57
N LEU A 13 -5.27 -4.77 -2.00
CA LEU A 13 -5.17 -3.32 -2.19
C LEU A 13 -5.70 -2.61 -0.94
N VAL A 14 -4.79 -2.01 -0.18
CA VAL A 14 -5.10 -1.19 1.00
C VAL A 14 -5.29 0.26 0.55
N LYS A 15 -6.44 0.86 0.88
CA LYS A 15 -6.74 2.26 0.56
C LYS A 15 -7.04 3.06 1.82
N ILE A 16 -6.24 4.10 2.05
CA ILE A 16 -6.37 5.01 3.19
C ILE A 16 -6.79 6.38 2.67
N PHE A 17 -7.80 6.96 3.30
CA PHE A 17 -8.33 8.28 2.98
C PHE A 17 -8.43 9.13 4.24
N GLY A 18 -8.10 10.41 4.15
CA GLY A 18 -8.25 11.28 5.31
C GLY A 18 -7.67 12.66 5.13
N LYS A 19 -7.70 13.46 6.20
CA LYS A 19 -6.89 14.68 6.27
C LYS A 19 -5.42 14.28 6.30
N ASP A 20 -4.61 14.92 5.47
CA ASP A 20 -3.17 14.68 5.45
C ASP A 20 -2.54 15.07 6.80
N ARG A 21 -1.71 14.18 7.33
CA ARG A 21 -0.99 14.34 8.60
C ARG A 21 0.34 13.62 8.51
N PRO A 22 1.43 14.16 9.11
CA PRO A 22 2.71 13.48 9.17
C PRO A 22 2.59 12.08 9.77
N GLY A 23 3.33 11.12 9.21
CA GLY A 23 3.52 9.79 9.77
C GLY A 23 2.51 8.72 9.32
N ILE A 24 1.50 9.03 8.49
CA ILE A 24 0.54 8.00 8.06
C ILE A 24 1.24 6.89 7.25
N THR A 25 2.07 7.26 6.28
CA THR A 25 2.80 6.30 5.43
C THR A 25 3.83 5.51 6.23
N ALA A 26 4.58 6.18 7.11
CA ALA A 26 5.53 5.52 8.00
C ALA A 26 4.81 4.51 8.94
N GLY A 27 3.71 4.93 9.58
CA GLY A 27 2.94 4.05 10.46
C GLY A 27 2.29 2.88 9.72
N LEU A 28 1.90 3.06 8.45
CA LEU A 28 1.46 1.95 7.60
C LEU A 28 2.60 0.95 7.41
N PHE A 29 3.79 1.40 7.00
CA PHE A 29 4.94 0.51 6.81
C PHE A 29 5.38 -0.18 8.10
N ASP A 30 5.44 0.53 9.23
CA ASP A 30 5.76 -0.05 10.53
C ASP A 30 4.75 -1.15 10.90
N THR A 31 3.46 -0.92 10.62
CA THR A 31 2.40 -1.91 10.86
C THR A 31 2.57 -3.13 9.96
N LEU A 32 2.78 -2.94 8.66
CA LEU A 32 2.95 -4.05 7.70
C LEU A 32 4.21 -4.88 8.00
N ALA A 33 5.32 -4.21 8.36
CA ALA A 33 6.58 -4.84 8.71
C ALA A 33 6.44 -5.77 9.93
N ALA A 34 5.60 -5.41 10.91
CA ALA A 34 5.32 -6.26 12.08
C ALA A 34 4.67 -7.60 11.72
N TYR A 35 4.08 -7.74 10.52
CA TYR A 35 3.47 -8.97 10.01
C TYR A 35 4.26 -9.58 8.84
N SER A 36 5.46 -9.08 8.53
CA SER A 36 6.26 -9.51 7.37
C SER A 36 5.51 -9.38 6.03
N VAL A 37 4.57 -8.45 5.94
CA VAL A 37 3.79 -8.20 4.71
C VAL A 37 4.62 -7.35 3.75
N ASP A 38 4.80 -7.85 2.54
CA ASP A 38 5.56 -7.15 1.49
C ASP A 38 4.67 -6.16 0.74
N VAL A 39 5.21 -4.96 0.49
CA VAL A 39 4.58 -3.93 -0.33
C VAL A 39 5.06 -4.07 -1.76
N VAL A 40 4.15 -4.40 -2.66
CA VAL A 40 4.40 -4.61 -4.09
C VAL A 40 4.39 -3.27 -4.84
N ASP A 41 3.44 -2.40 -4.51
CA ASP A 41 3.30 -1.10 -5.15
C ASP A 41 2.66 -0.08 -4.19
N ILE A 42 2.92 1.20 -4.43
CA ILE A 42 2.40 2.30 -3.60
C ILE A 42 2.18 3.58 -4.40
N GLU A 43 0.99 4.17 -4.25
CA GLU A 43 0.64 5.48 -4.78
C GLU A 43 0.08 6.37 -3.69
N GLN A 44 0.58 7.60 -3.59
CA GLN A 44 0.06 8.60 -2.66
C GLN A 44 -0.26 9.90 -3.40
N VAL A 45 -1.46 10.43 -3.16
CA VAL A 45 -1.90 11.72 -3.70
C VAL A 45 -2.48 12.57 -2.58
N VAL A 46 -2.06 13.83 -2.52
CA VAL A 46 -2.64 14.83 -1.61
C VAL A 46 -3.36 15.90 -2.41
N THR A 47 -4.67 16.03 -2.20
CA THR A 47 -5.53 17.01 -2.87
C THR A 47 -6.18 17.91 -1.84
N ARG A 48 -5.84 19.21 -1.85
CA ARG A 48 -6.35 20.23 -0.91
C ARG A 48 -6.25 19.80 0.56
N GLY A 49 -5.14 19.18 0.95
CA GLY A 49 -4.89 18.71 2.33
C GLY A 49 -5.65 17.43 2.72
N ARG A 50 -6.23 16.72 1.76
CA ARG A 50 -6.77 15.37 1.94
C ARG A 50 -5.89 14.37 1.21
N MET A 51 -5.50 13.31 1.88
CA MET A 51 -4.65 12.26 1.34
C MET A 51 -5.50 11.09 0.86
N VAL A 52 -5.06 10.50 -0.26
CA VAL A 52 -5.38 9.15 -0.71
C VAL A 52 -4.05 8.40 -0.78
N LEU A 53 -3.97 7.26 -0.09
CA LEU A 53 -2.82 6.36 -0.14
C LEU A 53 -3.34 4.97 -0.56
N CYS A 54 -2.77 4.43 -1.62
CA CYS A 54 -3.00 3.10 -2.12
C CYS A 54 -1.72 2.29 -1.95
N ALA A 55 -1.80 1.14 -1.30
CA ALA A 55 -0.68 0.20 -1.21
C ALA A 55 -1.16 -1.18 -1.66
N LEU A 56 -0.52 -1.72 -2.69
CA LEU A 56 -0.71 -3.11 -3.09
C LEU A 56 0.27 -3.96 -2.26
N VAL A 57 -0.25 -4.92 -1.52
CA VAL A 57 0.54 -5.78 -0.65
C VAL A 57 0.36 -7.24 -1.03
N THR A 58 1.36 -8.06 -0.71
CA THR A 58 1.31 -9.52 -0.88
C THR A 58 1.57 -10.23 0.44
N GLN A 59 1.25 -11.52 0.50
CA GLN A 59 1.53 -12.35 1.65
C GLN A 59 3.03 -12.36 1.99
N PRO A 60 3.39 -12.58 3.27
CA PRO A 60 4.78 -12.81 3.66
C PRO A 60 5.42 -13.97 2.88
N PRO A 61 6.76 -13.93 2.69
CA PRO A 61 7.51 -15.00 2.02
C PRO A 61 7.52 -16.33 2.80
#